data_AF-A0A437KAC4-F1
#
_entry.id   AF-A0A437KAC4-F1
#
_cell.length_a   1.000
_cell.length_b   1.000
_cell.length_c   1.000
_cell.angle_alpha   90.00
_cell.angle_beta   90.00
_cell.angle_gamma   90.00
#
_symmetry.space_group_name_H-M   'P 1'
#
loop_
_entity.id
_entity.type
_entity.pdbx_description
1 polymer ?
#
loop_
_entity_poly.entity_id
_entity_poly.type
_entity_poly.pdbx_seq_one_letter_code
_entity_poly.pdbx_strand_id
1 'polypeptide(L)'
;MSIKVNLADFSEIEKQAYEFMVKHPDKVIKLSADTLAKEMFVSKPTIFRVCKKLGFTGIVEYKHFLIKSKQEKMKELNPTLQMVELLLKEFDNDFTPGNITVFEQSKIVILYATQASTIAASFLSRQLTNLGYFTRIVEDEYEFTQVSETIPDKSIIIAISNTGENHLLTQHLLKVTNKVPIFAITKKNSSLARIADYGLFHNLDIKTASKTVDRENQLPLMILIHELVERLWSSMQERNLPRGDYDE
;
A
#
# COMPACT_ATOMS: atom_id res chain seq x y z
N MET A 1 6.90 0.48 29.19
CA MET A 1 6.43 -0.10 30.47
C MET A 1 6.48 -1.62 30.35
N SER A 2 7.29 -2.31 31.16
CA SER A 2 7.42 -3.78 31.07
C SER A 2 6.44 -4.45 32.02
N ILE A 3 5.54 -5.29 31.48
CA ILE A 3 4.64 -6.13 32.30
C ILE A 3 5.51 -7.20 32.97
N LYS A 4 5.56 -7.21 34.31
CA LYS A 4 6.14 -8.34 35.05
C LYS A 4 5.09 -9.45 35.09
N VAL A 5 5.36 -10.54 34.38
CA VAL A 5 4.48 -11.73 34.34
C VAL A 5 5.13 -12.85 35.12
N ASN A 6 4.42 -13.39 36.11
CA ASN A 6 4.80 -14.64 36.76
C ASN A 6 4.03 -15.80 36.13
N LEU A 7 4.69 -16.56 35.25
CA LEU A 7 4.07 -17.67 34.53
C LEU A 7 3.71 -18.86 35.43
N ALA A 8 4.25 -18.93 36.65
CA ALA A 8 3.88 -19.96 37.61
C ALA A 8 2.42 -19.85 38.06
N ASP A 9 1.83 -18.66 37.98
CA ASP A 9 0.46 -18.41 38.40
C ASP A 9 -0.58 -18.79 37.32
N PHE A 10 -0.14 -19.24 36.15
CA PHE A 10 -0.99 -19.54 35.00
C PHE A 10 -1.21 -21.05 34.86
N SER A 11 -2.46 -21.47 34.61
CA SER A 11 -2.74 -22.84 34.14
C SER A 11 -2.22 -23.04 32.72
N GLU A 12 -2.05 -24.29 32.27
CA GLU A 12 -1.54 -24.58 30.91
C GLU A 12 -2.37 -23.91 29.81
N ILE A 13 -3.70 -23.91 29.94
CA ILE A 13 -4.60 -23.24 28.99
C ILE A 13 -4.41 -21.71 29.03
N GLU A 14 -4.13 -21.13 30.19
CA GLU A 14 -3.86 -19.69 30.32
C GLU A 14 -2.45 -19.32 29.82
N LYS A 15 -1.46 -20.20 29.95
CA LYS A 15 -0.13 -20.03 29.35
C LYS A 15 -0.23 -20.04 27.83
N GLN A 16 -0.94 -21.02 27.26
CA GLN A 16 -1.22 -21.08 25.83
C GLN A 16 -1.89 -19.79 25.35
N ALA A 17 -2.90 -19.32 26.10
CA ALA A 17 -3.58 -18.07 25.79
C ALA A 17 -2.64 -16.85 25.85
N TYR A 18 -1.83 -16.75 26.92
CA TYR A 18 -0.84 -15.69 27.07
C TYR A 18 0.19 -15.68 25.94
N GLU A 19 0.75 -16.84 25.60
CA GLU A 19 1.75 -16.96 24.53
C GLU A 19 1.19 -16.51 23.18
N PHE A 20 -0.03 -16.91 22.84
CA PHE A 20 -0.70 -16.45 21.63
C PHE A 20 -0.87 -14.93 21.63
N MET A 21 -1.31 -14.35 22.75
CA MET A 21 -1.53 -12.91 22.88
C MET A 21 -0.24 -12.11 22.72
N VAL A 22 0.88 -12.62 23.24
CA VAL A 22 2.22 -12.00 23.09
C VAL A 22 2.78 -12.17 21.69
N LYS A 23 2.61 -13.33 21.06
CA LYS A 23 3.09 -13.62 19.69
C LYS A 23 2.27 -12.88 18.62
N HIS A 24 1.00 -12.58 18.87
CA HIS A 24 0.09 -12.01 17.88
C HIS A 24 -0.66 -10.75 18.39
N PRO A 25 0.05 -9.69 18.83
CA PRO A 25 -0.59 -8.50 19.40
C PRO A 25 -1.54 -7.79 18.43
N ASP A 26 -1.23 -7.79 17.13
CA ASP A 26 -2.08 -7.17 16.11
C ASP A 26 -3.42 -7.90 15.93
N LYS A 27 -3.44 -9.24 16.02
CA LYS A 27 -4.68 -10.03 16.03
C LYS A 27 -5.50 -9.72 17.28
N VAL A 28 -4.85 -9.62 18.44
CA VAL A 28 -5.51 -9.28 19.71
C VAL A 28 -6.18 -7.92 19.63
N ILE A 29 -5.52 -6.92 19.04
CA ILE A 29 -6.10 -5.59 18.85
C ILE A 29 -7.34 -5.66 17.96
N LYS A 30 -7.26 -6.33 16.79
CA LYS A 30 -8.31 -6.33 15.76
C LYS A 30 -9.53 -7.19 16.07
N LEU A 31 -9.34 -8.40 16.61
CA LEU A 31 -10.40 -9.41 16.71
C LEU A 31 -11.30 -9.22 17.95
N SER A 32 -12.57 -9.59 17.88
CA SER A 32 -13.45 -9.61 19.06
C SER A 32 -13.00 -10.68 20.07
N ALA A 33 -13.45 -10.57 21.33
CA ALA A 33 -13.17 -11.58 22.35
C ALA A 33 -13.70 -12.98 21.96
N ASP A 34 -14.82 -13.03 21.26
CA ASP A 34 -15.37 -14.26 20.66
C ASP A 34 -14.42 -14.91 19.66
N THR A 35 -13.95 -14.13 18.70
CA THR A 35 -13.08 -14.64 17.64
C THR A 35 -11.71 -15.02 18.19
N LEU A 36 -11.18 -14.26 19.14
CA LEU A 36 -9.93 -14.59 19.83
C LEU A 36 -10.03 -15.91 20.59
N ALA A 37 -11.14 -16.13 21.31
CA ALA A 37 -11.38 -17.37 22.03
C ALA A 37 -11.30 -18.59 21.09
N LYS A 38 -11.91 -18.47 19.89
CA LYS A 38 -11.86 -19.51 18.86
C LYS A 38 -10.44 -19.72 18.31
N GLU A 39 -9.74 -18.65 17.93
CA GLU A 39 -8.36 -18.72 17.39
C GLU A 39 -7.37 -19.36 18.38
N MET A 40 -7.59 -19.12 19.67
CA MET A 40 -6.73 -19.60 20.74
C MET A 40 -7.14 -20.99 21.28
N PHE A 41 -8.28 -21.52 20.81
CA PHE A 41 -8.91 -22.74 21.33
C PHE A 41 -9.21 -22.67 22.84
N VAL A 42 -9.65 -21.51 23.33
CA VAL A 42 -9.99 -21.28 24.74
C VAL A 42 -11.38 -20.68 24.91
N SER A 43 -11.89 -20.70 26.13
CA SER A 43 -13.13 -19.99 26.48
C SER A 43 -12.89 -18.48 26.66
N LYS A 44 -13.89 -17.62 26.42
CA LYS A 44 -13.76 -16.18 26.72
C LYS A 44 -13.34 -15.93 28.18
N PRO A 45 -13.92 -16.61 29.19
CA PRO A 45 -13.48 -16.44 30.58
C PRO A 45 -11.97 -16.67 30.78
N THR A 46 -11.36 -17.59 30.03
CA THR A 46 -9.90 -17.80 30.05
C THR A 46 -9.16 -16.53 29.65
N ILE A 47 -9.57 -15.86 28.56
CA ILE A 47 -8.96 -14.60 28.12
C ILE A 47 -9.08 -13.54 29.21
N PHE A 48 -10.25 -13.40 29.85
CA PHE A 48 -10.43 -12.45 30.95
C PHE A 48 -9.56 -12.77 32.16
N ARG A 49 -9.38 -14.05 32.53
CA ARG A 49 -8.47 -14.45 33.61
C ARG A 49 -7.02 -14.11 33.28
N VAL A 50 -6.58 -14.36 32.05
CA VAL A 50 -5.26 -13.96 31.58
C VAL A 50 -5.07 -12.44 31.69
N CYS A 51 -5.99 -11.63 31.16
CA CYS A 51 -5.93 -10.17 31.28
C CYS A 51 -5.83 -9.71 32.75
N LYS A 52 -6.60 -10.32 33.66
CA LYS A 52 -6.53 -10.03 35.11
C LYS A 52 -5.17 -10.38 35.72
N LYS A 53 -4.60 -11.55 35.38
CA LYS A 53 -3.26 -11.94 35.84
C LYS A 53 -2.16 -11.04 35.30
N LEU A 54 -2.38 -10.42 34.15
CA LEU A 54 -1.51 -9.39 33.57
C LEU A 54 -1.72 -7.98 34.18
N GLY A 55 -2.66 -7.83 35.12
CA GLY A 55 -2.94 -6.57 35.81
C GLY A 55 -4.01 -5.69 35.15
N PHE A 56 -4.79 -6.22 34.20
CA PHE A 56 -5.85 -5.49 33.50
C PHE A 56 -7.24 -5.94 33.96
N THR A 57 -8.20 -5.02 33.96
CA THR A 57 -9.62 -5.30 34.28
C THR A 57 -10.29 -6.24 33.26
N GLY A 58 -9.76 -6.31 32.03
CA GLY A 58 -10.21 -7.22 30.99
C GLY A 58 -9.54 -6.98 29.64
N ILE A 59 -10.08 -7.63 28.61
CA ILE A 59 -9.49 -7.60 27.25
C ILE A 59 -9.50 -6.23 26.60
N VAL A 60 -10.50 -5.39 26.89
CA VAL A 60 -10.59 -4.03 26.33
C VAL A 60 -9.44 -3.15 26.82
N GLU A 61 -9.16 -3.17 28.13
CA GLU A 61 -8.04 -2.42 28.70
C GLU A 61 -6.69 -2.95 28.21
N TYR A 62 -6.54 -4.27 28.09
CA TYR A 62 -5.34 -4.87 27.51
C TYR A 62 -5.11 -4.42 26.06
N LYS A 63 -6.16 -4.38 25.23
CA LYS A 63 -6.07 -3.85 23.85
C LYS A 63 -5.62 -2.39 23.84
N HIS A 64 -6.17 -1.55 24.72
CA HIS A 64 -5.73 -0.16 24.83
C HIS A 64 -4.25 -0.04 25.22
N PHE A 65 -3.77 -0.87 26.14
CA PHE A 65 -2.35 -0.94 26.48
C PHE A 65 -1.48 -1.32 25.28
N LEU A 66 -1.88 -2.32 24.49
CA LEU A 66 -1.17 -2.73 23.28
C LEU A 66 -1.12 -1.60 22.24
N ILE A 67 -2.25 -0.93 21.98
CA ILE A 67 -2.34 0.20 21.06
C ILE A 67 -1.40 1.33 21.52
N LYS A 68 -1.45 1.71 22.80
CA LYS A 68 -0.61 2.77 23.36
C LYS A 68 0.87 2.42 23.29
N SER A 69 1.24 1.18 23.63
CA SER A 69 2.63 0.71 23.55
C SER A 69 3.17 0.74 22.13
N LYS A 70 2.33 0.40 21.14
CA LYS A 70 2.67 0.49 19.71
C LYS A 70 2.87 1.95 19.28
N GLN A 71 2.00 2.86 19.72
CA GLN A 71 2.14 4.30 19.44
C GLN A 71 3.39 4.90 20.10
N GLU A 72 3.72 4.50 21.33
CA GLU A 72 4.94 4.95 22.03
C GLU A 72 6.20 4.48 21.30
N LYS A 73 6.28 3.21 20.90
CA LYS A 73 7.37 2.70 20.05
C LYS A 73 7.49 3.47 18.73
N MET A 74 6.36 3.78 18.09
CA MET A 74 6.38 4.59 16.87
C MET A 74 6.88 6.02 17.15
N LYS A 75 6.54 6.63 18.30
CA LYS A 75 7.05 7.97 18.67
C LYS A 75 8.56 8.01 18.91
N GLU A 76 9.18 6.90 19.30
CA GLU A 76 10.64 6.78 19.44
C GLU A 76 11.35 6.77 18.07
N LEU A 77 10.65 6.38 16.99
CA LEU A 77 11.17 6.49 15.64
C LEU A 77 11.19 7.94 15.18
N ASN A 78 12.16 8.31 14.34
CA ASN A 78 12.11 9.60 13.66
C ASN A 78 10.90 9.67 12.69
N PRO A 79 10.41 10.87 12.34
CA PRO A 79 9.21 11.02 11.51
C PRO A 79 9.28 10.30 10.15
N THR A 80 10.46 10.20 9.55
CA THR A 80 10.65 9.48 8.27
C THR A 80 10.44 7.98 8.43
N LEU A 81 11.03 7.38 9.46
CA LEU A 81 10.86 5.95 9.74
C LEU A 81 9.41 5.62 10.12
N GLN A 82 8.73 6.50 10.85
CA GLN A 82 7.28 6.36 11.10
C GLN A 82 6.48 6.34 9.79
N MET A 83 6.81 7.24 8.87
CA MET A 83 6.15 7.31 7.55
C MET A 83 6.39 6.03 6.74
N VAL A 84 7.64 5.53 6.70
CA VAL A 84 7.95 4.27 6.00
C VAL A 84 7.20 3.10 6.62
N GLU A 85 7.14 3.01 7.95
CA GLU A 85 6.40 1.93 8.63
C GLU A 85 4.89 2.03 8.39
N LEU A 86 4.33 3.24 8.32
CA LEU A 86 2.94 3.47 7.92
C LEU A 86 2.72 3.07 6.47
N LEU A 87 3.61 3.46 5.56
CA LEU A 87 3.55 3.07 4.15
C LEU A 87 3.51 1.55 3.99
N LEU A 88 4.37 0.81 4.69
CA LEU A 88 4.39 -0.65 4.62
C LEU A 88 3.10 -1.31 5.14
N LYS A 89 2.38 -0.67 6.08
CA LYS A 89 1.14 -1.20 6.67
C LYS A 89 -0.12 -0.81 5.90
N GLU A 90 -0.12 0.42 5.39
CA GLU A 90 -1.24 1.08 4.68
C GLU A 90 -1.07 0.96 3.17
N PHE A 91 -0.09 0.19 2.71
CA PHE A 91 0.04 -0.25 1.34
C PHE A 91 -1.09 -1.22 1.06
N ASP A 92 -2.07 -0.80 0.25
CA ASP A 92 -3.12 -1.72 -0.16
C ASP A 92 -2.67 -2.49 -1.38
N ASN A 93 -2.72 -3.82 -1.29
CA ASN A 93 -2.39 -4.69 -2.41
C ASN A 93 -3.64 -4.88 -3.29
N ASP A 94 -4.17 -3.77 -3.81
CA ASP A 94 -5.24 -3.75 -4.82
C ASP A 94 -4.70 -4.15 -6.21
N PHE A 95 -3.46 -4.63 -6.28
CA PHE A 95 -2.84 -5.11 -7.49
C PHE A 95 -3.37 -6.50 -7.83
N THR A 96 -4.17 -6.57 -8.88
CA THR A 96 -4.80 -7.80 -9.38
C THR A 96 -4.02 -8.38 -10.58
N PRO A 97 -4.25 -9.65 -10.95
CA PRO A 97 -3.72 -10.19 -12.20
C PRO A 97 -4.06 -9.35 -13.44
N GLY A 98 -5.23 -8.68 -13.46
CA GLY A 98 -5.63 -7.78 -14.53
C GLY A 98 -4.70 -6.58 -14.71
N ASN A 99 -4.09 -6.09 -13.62
CA ASN A 99 -3.07 -5.05 -13.67
C ASN A 99 -1.85 -5.53 -14.47
N ILE A 100 -1.41 -6.78 -14.29
CA ILE A 100 -0.27 -7.33 -15.06
C ILE A 100 -0.66 -7.44 -16.54
N THR A 101 -1.82 -8.03 -16.81
CA THR A 101 -2.26 -8.29 -18.18
C THR A 101 -2.35 -7.02 -19.02
N VAL A 102 -2.81 -5.90 -18.46
CA VAL A 102 -2.84 -4.62 -19.21
C VAL A 102 -1.43 -4.13 -19.56
N PHE A 103 -0.44 -4.32 -18.67
CA PHE A 103 0.95 -4.01 -18.97
C PHE A 103 1.57 -4.98 -19.99
N GLU A 104 1.16 -6.24 -20.03
CA GLU A 104 1.66 -7.19 -21.04
C GLU A 104 1.11 -6.89 -22.43
N GLN A 105 -0.12 -6.39 -22.51
CA GLN A 105 -0.78 -6.04 -23.76
C GLN A 105 -0.31 -4.67 -24.29
N SER A 106 0.14 -3.79 -23.39
CA SER A 106 0.64 -2.47 -23.73
C SER A 106 2.14 -2.48 -24.00
N LYS A 107 2.54 -1.87 -25.12
CA LYS A 107 3.97 -1.69 -25.50
C LYS A 107 4.47 -0.28 -25.27
N ILE A 108 3.54 0.68 -25.14
CA ILE A 108 3.82 2.09 -24.98
C ILE A 108 3.19 2.55 -23.66
N VAL A 109 3.97 3.25 -22.85
CA VAL A 109 3.55 3.76 -21.54
C VAL A 109 3.65 5.29 -21.55
N ILE A 110 2.52 5.95 -21.43
CA ILE A 110 2.44 7.42 -21.31
C ILE A 110 2.35 7.75 -19.82
N LEU A 111 3.39 8.34 -19.26
CA LEU A 111 3.47 8.73 -17.86
C LEU A 111 2.96 10.16 -17.72
N TYR A 112 1.75 10.35 -17.18
CA TYR A 112 1.18 11.68 -16.97
C TYR A 112 1.32 12.12 -15.52
N ALA A 113 2.13 13.14 -15.27
CA ALA A 113 2.42 13.65 -13.93
C ALA A 113 2.72 15.15 -13.99
N THR A 114 2.43 15.90 -12.93
CA THR A 114 2.68 17.36 -12.90
C THR A 114 3.55 17.74 -11.70
N GLN A 115 4.33 18.81 -11.81
CA GLN A 115 5.13 19.39 -10.72
C GLN A 115 6.05 18.34 -10.06
N ALA A 116 6.12 18.32 -8.72
CA ALA A 116 6.77 17.31 -7.88
C ALA A 116 6.77 15.86 -8.43
N SER A 117 5.62 15.45 -8.97
CA SER A 117 5.37 14.05 -9.34
C SER A 117 6.10 13.67 -10.64
N THR A 118 6.62 14.64 -11.41
CA THR A 118 7.44 14.36 -12.61
C THR A 118 8.78 13.71 -12.25
N ILE A 119 9.29 13.94 -11.04
CA ILE A 119 10.49 13.26 -10.52
C ILE A 119 10.22 11.76 -10.36
N ALA A 120 9.09 11.42 -9.74
CA ALA A 120 8.64 10.03 -9.61
C ALA A 120 8.35 9.40 -10.98
N ALA A 121 7.71 10.15 -11.89
CA ALA A 121 7.48 9.71 -13.26
C ALA A 121 8.78 9.41 -14.02
N SER A 122 9.79 10.27 -13.87
CA SER A 122 11.12 10.08 -14.48
C SER A 122 11.81 8.83 -13.96
N PHE A 123 11.72 8.58 -12.65
CA PHE A 123 12.24 7.37 -12.05
C PHE A 123 11.53 6.12 -12.59
N LEU A 124 10.19 6.11 -12.61
CA LEU A 124 9.42 4.99 -13.19
C LEU A 124 9.73 4.80 -14.67
N SER A 125 9.85 5.88 -15.45
CA SER A 125 10.21 5.83 -16.87
C SER A 125 11.48 5.03 -17.09
N ARG A 126 12.55 5.35 -16.35
CA ARG A 126 13.82 4.64 -16.44
C ARG A 126 13.68 3.15 -16.10
N GLN A 127 12.93 2.82 -15.05
CA GLN A 127 12.71 1.43 -14.65
C GLN A 127 11.93 0.64 -15.72
N LEU A 128 10.87 1.23 -16.27
CA LEU A 128 10.08 0.61 -17.34
C LEU A 128 10.87 0.46 -18.64
N THR A 129 11.71 1.45 -19.00
CA THR A 129 12.63 1.31 -20.14
C THR A 129 13.60 0.16 -19.94
N ASN A 130 14.14 -0.04 -18.74
CA ASN A 130 14.99 -1.19 -18.43
C ASN A 130 14.25 -2.54 -18.54
N LEU A 131 12.92 -2.53 -18.33
CA LEU A 131 12.04 -3.68 -18.54
C LEU A 131 11.58 -3.84 -20.01
N GLY A 132 12.02 -2.97 -20.93
CA GLY A 132 11.72 -3.06 -22.36
C GLY A 132 10.46 -2.30 -22.81
N TYR A 133 9.85 -1.47 -21.96
CA TYR A 133 8.73 -0.62 -22.36
C TYR A 133 9.20 0.68 -23.01
N PHE A 134 8.49 1.10 -24.06
CA PHE A 134 8.65 2.46 -24.59
C PHE A 134 7.86 3.44 -23.72
N THR A 135 8.52 4.46 -23.19
CA THR A 135 7.90 5.41 -22.27
C THR A 135 7.89 6.81 -22.85
N ARG A 136 6.86 7.59 -22.52
CA ARG A 136 6.78 9.03 -22.75
C ARG A 136 6.22 9.72 -21.52
N ILE A 137 6.99 10.62 -20.92
CA ILE A 137 6.53 11.46 -19.81
C ILE A 137 5.74 12.62 -20.40
N VAL A 138 4.63 13.03 -19.80
CA VAL A 138 3.86 14.22 -20.17
C VAL A 138 3.69 15.05 -18.91
N GLU A 139 4.09 16.31 -18.95
CA GLU A 139 4.26 17.14 -17.74
C GLU A 139 3.23 18.27 -17.61
N ASP A 140 2.61 18.67 -18.73
CA ASP A 140 1.64 19.77 -18.77
C ASP A 140 0.37 19.47 -19.57
N GLU A 141 -0.63 20.34 -19.40
CA GLU A 141 -1.96 20.22 -20.00
C GLU A 141 -1.96 20.31 -21.53
N TYR A 142 -1.18 21.23 -22.08
CA TYR A 142 -1.17 21.48 -23.51
C TYR A 142 -0.54 20.28 -24.22
N GLU A 143 0.56 19.79 -23.69
CA GLU A 143 1.21 18.56 -24.16
C GLU A 143 0.27 17.35 -24.07
N PHE A 144 -0.42 17.17 -22.93
CA PHE A 144 -1.37 16.06 -22.79
C PHE A 144 -2.51 16.15 -23.82
N THR A 145 -3.03 17.34 -24.09
CA THR A 145 -4.08 17.54 -25.08
C THR A 145 -3.64 17.06 -26.47
N GLN A 146 -2.42 17.43 -26.90
CA GLN A 146 -1.86 16.97 -28.18
C GLN A 146 -1.63 15.45 -28.21
N VAL A 147 -1.07 14.89 -27.14
CA VAL A 147 -0.83 13.43 -27.04
C VAL A 147 -2.15 12.66 -27.03
N SER A 148 -3.19 13.20 -26.39
CA SER A 148 -4.49 12.53 -26.25
C SER A 148 -5.24 12.33 -27.56
N GLU A 149 -4.93 13.13 -28.58
CA GLU A 149 -5.51 13.03 -29.92
C GLU A 149 -4.85 11.93 -30.76
N THR A 150 -3.63 11.52 -30.41
CA THR A 150 -2.77 10.65 -31.23
C THR A 150 -2.20 9.48 -30.44
N ILE A 151 -2.93 9.03 -29.40
CA ILE A 151 -2.52 7.89 -28.56
C ILE A 151 -2.34 6.65 -29.44
N PRO A 152 -1.13 6.06 -29.50
CA PRO A 152 -0.89 4.86 -30.29
C PRO A 152 -1.68 3.66 -29.75
N ASP A 153 -1.98 2.71 -30.63
CA ASP A 153 -2.52 1.41 -30.22
C ASP A 153 -1.58 0.71 -29.23
N LYS A 154 -2.16 -0.09 -28.33
CA LYS A 154 -1.42 -0.79 -27.26
C LYS A 154 -0.65 0.16 -26.35
N SER A 155 -1.23 1.33 -26.08
CA SER A 155 -0.74 2.25 -25.06
C SER A 155 -1.47 2.06 -23.74
N ILE A 156 -0.79 2.41 -22.64
CA ILE A 156 -1.39 2.61 -21.32
C ILE A 156 -0.98 3.99 -20.81
N ILE A 157 -1.90 4.70 -20.15
CA ILE A 157 -1.56 5.93 -19.43
C ILE A 157 -1.36 5.59 -17.96
N ILE A 158 -0.20 5.93 -17.41
CA ILE A 158 0.03 5.90 -15.96
C ILE A 158 -0.04 7.33 -15.44
N ALA A 159 -1.09 7.62 -14.67
CA ALA A 159 -1.29 8.89 -14.01
C ALA A 159 -0.66 8.87 -12.61
N ILE A 160 0.28 9.78 -12.34
CA ILE A 160 1.03 9.82 -11.09
C ILE A 160 0.74 11.12 -10.36
N SER A 161 0.08 11.00 -9.20
CA SER A 161 -0.25 12.15 -8.36
C SER A 161 -0.32 11.72 -6.91
N ASN A 162 0.49 12.33 -6.05
CA ASN A 162 0.58 11.93 -4.65
C ASN A 162 -0.78 12.02 -3.93
N THR A 163 -1.44 13.18 -3.98
CA THR A 163 -2.76 13.35 -3.34
C THR A 163 -3.91 12.78 -4.17
N GLY A 164 -3.76 12.72 -5.50
CA GLY A 164 -4.81 12.33 -6.43
C GLY A 164 -5.92 13.37 -6.63
N GLU A 165 -5.71 14.59 -6.14
CA GLU A 165 -6.70 15.68 -6.18
C GLU A 165 -6.31 16.82 -7.13
N ASN A 166 -5.43 16.54 -8.11
CA ASN A 166 -5.19 17.47 -9.21
C ASN A 166 -6.41 17.43 -10.17
N HIS A 167 -7.28 18.43 -10.03
CA HIS A 167 -8.52 18.53 -10.79
C HIS A 167 -8.29 18.58 -12.30
N LEU A 168 -7.31 19.37 -12.76
CA LEU A 168 -7.00 19.51 -14.19
C LEU A 168 -6.51 18.18 -14.77
N LEU A 169 -5.56 17.53 -14.11
CA LEU A 169 -5.06 16.20 -14.51
C LEU A 169 -6.22 15.21 -14.62
N THR A 170 -7.13 15.19 -13.64
CA THR A 170 -8.30 14.31 -13.63
C THR A 170 -9.27 14.64 -14.78
N GLN A 171 -9.53 15.92 -15.04
CA GLN A 171 -10.37 16.36 -16.16
C GLN A 171 -9.79 15.98 -17.52
N HIS A 172 -8.47 15.99 -17.69
CA HIS A 172 -7.83 15.58 -18.94
C HIS A 172 -7.94 14.08 -19.16
N LEU A 173 -7.71 13.29 -18.12
CA LEU A 173 -7.89 11.84 -18.17
C LEU A 173 -9.33 11.43 -18.50
N LEU A 174 -10.32 12.20 -18.04
CA LEU A 174 -11.73 11.98 -18.38
C LEU A 174 -12.02 12.06 -19.90
N LYS A 175 -11.21 12.80 -20.67
CA LYS A 175 -11.39 12.93 -22.14
C LYS A 175 -10.95 11.68 -22.91
N VAL A 176 -10.17 10.82 -22.27
CA VAL A 176 -9.58 9.61 -22.86
C VAL A 176 -10.04 8.33 -22.16
N THR A 177 -10.91 8.43 -21.16
CA THR A 177 -11.54 7.27 -20.54
C THR A 177 -12.25 6.44 -21.60
N ASN A 178 -12.16 5.11 -21.49
CA ASN A 178 -12.63 4.13 -22.47
C ASN A 178 -11.86 4.09 -23.82
N LYS A 179 -10.94 5.02 -24.10
CA LYS A 179 -10.10 4.98 -25.31
C LYS A 179 -8.76 4.29 -25.06
N VAL A 180 -8.20 4.47 -23.87
CA VAL A 180 -6.92 3.93 -23.44
C VAL A 180 -7.04 3.50 -21.98
N PRO A 181 -6.42 2.37 -21.57
CA PRO A 181 -6.39 2.00 -20.16
C PRO A 181 -5.64 3.05 -19.32
N ILE A 182 -6.20 3.38 -18.16
CA ILE A 182 -5.64 4.33 -17.21
C ILE A 182 -5.23 3.57 -15.93
N PHE A 183 -3.97 3.70 -15.57
CA PHE A 183 -3.39 3.19 -14.34
C PHE A 183 -3.04 4.35 -13.40
N ALA A 184 -3.55 4.36 -12.17
CA ALA A 184 -3.24 5.39 -11.19
C ALA A 184 -2.18 4.94 -10.18
N ILE A 185 -1.21 5.83 -9.90
CA ILE A 185 -0.30 5.72 -8.76
C ILE A 185 -0.59 6.91 -7.85
N THR A 186 -1.36 6.70 -6.78
CA THR A 186 -1.97 7.80 -6.02
C THR A 186 -2.51 7.41 -4.63
N LYS A 187 -3.14 8.34 -3.92
CA LYS A 187 -3.86 8.07 -2.67
C LYS A 187 -5.16 7.30 -2.93
N LYS A 188 -5.45 6.29 -2.10
CA LYS A 188 -6.71 5.54 -2.14
C LYS A 188 -7.91 6.47 -1.94
N ASN A 189 -9.02 6.17 -2.64
CA ASN A 189 -10.28 6.94 -2.61
C ASN A 189 -10.18 8.40 -3.10
N SER A 190 -9.05 8.80 -3.70
CA SER A 190 -8.90 10.12 -4.33
C SER A 190 -9.71 10.25 -5.61
N SER A 191 -9.87 11.47 -6.10
CA SER A 191 -10.54 11.74 -7.39
C SER A 191 -9.87 10.99 -8.55
N LEU A 192 -8.53 10.96 -8.61
CA LEU A 192 -7.80 10.19 -9.60
C LEU A 192 -8.05 8.68 -9.48
N ALA A 193 -8.02 8.14 -8.25
CA ALA A 193 -8.25 6.71 -8.03
C ALA A 193 -9.65 6.25 -8.50
N ARG A 194 -10.66 7.13 -8.45
CA ARG A 194 -12.04 6.80 -8.87
C ARG A 194 -12.24 6.71 -10.38
N ILE A 195 -11.37 7.35 -11.18
CA ILE A 195 -11.51 7.38 -12.65
C ILE A 195 -10.57 6.42 -13.37
N ALA A 196 -9.60 5.83 -12.65
CA ALA A 196 -8.63 4.92 -13.22
C ALA A 196 -9.20 3.50 -13.31
N ASP A 197 -8.85 2.78 -14.37
CA ASP A 197 -9.24 1.37 -14.57
C ASP A 197 -8.46 0.45 -13.62
N TYR A 198 -7.22 0.83 -13.33
CA TYR A 198 -6.27 0.09 -12.50
C TYR A 198 -5.52 1.05 -11.58
N GLY A 199 -4.90 0.54 -10.52
CA GLY A 199 -3.96 1.37 -9.78
C GLY A 199 -3.22 0.67 -8.66
N LEU A 200 -2.25 1.40 -8.12
CA LEU A 200 -1.58 1.14 -6.86
C LEU A 200 -1.83 2.33 -5.94
N PHE A 201 -2.27 2.03 -4.72
CA PHE A 201 -2.75 3.04 -3.81
C PHE A 201 -2.05 2.99 -2.46
N HIS A 202 -1.76 4.18 -1.91
CA HIS A 202 -1.38 4.33 -0.52
C HIS A 202 -2.53 4.99 0.26
N ASN A 203 -2.64 4.73 1.56
CA ASN A 203 -3.68 5.32 2.41
C ASN A 203 -3.11 6.35 3.41
N LEU A 204 -2.12 7.13 2.97
CA LEU A 204 -1.50 8.15 3.81
C LEU A 204 -2.22 9.49 3.73
N ASP A 205 -2.27 10.16 4.89
CA ASP A 205 -2.59 11.58 4.94
C ASP A 205 -1.36 12.42 4.59
N ILE A 206 -1.25 12.71 3.29
CA ILE A 206 -0.28 13.66 2.77
C ILE A 206 -0.74 15.06 3.18
N LYS A 207 -0.01 15.67 4.12
CA LYS A 207 -0.18 17.09 4.42
C LYS A 207 0.42 17.88 3.27
N THR A 208 -0.40 18.66 2.56
CA THR A 208 0.08 19.72 1.69
C THR A 208 0.88 20.71 2.53
N ALA A 209 2.00 21.19 1.99
CA ALA A 209 3.02 21.91 2.72
C ALA A 209 2.51 23.15 3.48
N SER A 210 3.29 23.62 4.47
CA SER A 210 2.98 24.87 5.17
C SER A 210 3.06 26.05 4.20
N LYS A 211 2.32 27.14 4.48
CA LYS A 211 2.28 28.38 3.69
C LYS A 211 3.65 29.06 3.44
N THR A 212 4.74 28.52 3.97
CA THR A 212 6.06 29.16 4.03
C THR A 212 7.17 28.37 3.32
N VAL A 213 7.06 27.03 3.21
CA VAL A 213 8.03 26.18 2.52
C VAL A 213 7.30 25.01 1.92
N ASP A 214 7.33 24.87 0.59
CA ASP A 214 6.79 23.69 -0.06
C ASP A 214 7.72 22.50 0.18
N ARG A 215 7.26 21.51 0.95
CA ARG A 215 7.97 20.26 1.21
C ARG A 215 7.18 19.12 0.60
N GLU A 216 7.61 18.72 -0.58
CA GLU A 216 6.99 17.64 -1.33
C GLU A 216 7.53 16.29 -0.84
N ASN A 217 6.66 15.43 -0.32
CA ASN A 217 7.03 14.08 0.10
C ASN A 217 6.80 13.08 -1.04
N GLN A 218 7.86 12.71 -1.76
CA GLN A 218 7.79 11.73 -2.86
C GLN A 218 7.83 10.26 -2.40
N LEU A 219 8.12 9.97 -1.13
CA LEU A 219 8.27 8.60 -0.64
C LEU A 219 7.07 7.68 -0.93
N PRO A 220 5.80 8.12 -0.78
CA PRO A 220 4.66 7.26 -1.07
C PRO A 220 4.63 6.80 -2.52
N LEU A 221 4.88 7.72 -3.47
CA LEU A 221 4.94 7.41 -4.89
C LEU A 221 6.11 6.47 -5.21
N MET A 222 7.29 6.71 -4.62
CA MET A 222 8.48 5.89 -4.88
C MET A 222 8.30 4.44 -4.42
N ILE A 223 7.60 4.20 -3.30
CA ILE A 223 7.29 2.83 -2.85
C ILE A 223 6.29 2.15 -3.78
N LEU A 224 5.22 2.84 -4.20
CA LEU A 224 4.25 2.28 -5.16
C LEU A 224 4.91 1.96 -6.50
N ILE A 225 5.80 2.84 -6.97
CA ILE A 225 6.57 2.63 -8.20
C ILE A 225 7.50 1.41 -8.06
N HIS A 226 8.21 1.29 -6.94
CA HIS A 226 9.06 0.12 -6.69
C HIS A 226 8.24 -1.16 -6.72
N GLU A 227 7.10 -1.20 -6.04
CA GLU A 227 6.21 -2.36 -6.03
C GLU A 227 5.72 -2.73 -7.44
N LEU A 228 5.32 -1.73 -8.25
CA LEU A 228 4.92 -1.97 -9.64
C LEU A 228 6.03 -2.65 -10.42
N VAL A 229 7.25 -2.13 -10.32
CA VAL A 229 8.41 -2.64 -11.05
C VAL A 229 8.74 -4.07 -10.63
N GLU A 230 8.75 -4.37 -9.32
CA GLU A 230 9.00 -5.73 -8.81
C GLU A 230 7.97 -6.73 -9.31
N ARG A 231 6.69 -6.34 -9.37
CA ARG A 231 5.61 -7.20 -9.86
C ARG A 231 5.70 -7.47 -11.35
N LEU A 232 5.98 -6.43 -12.15
CA LEU A 232 6.20 -6.58 -13.58
C LEU A 232 7.41 -7.47 -13.86
N TRP A 233 8.50 -7.28 -13.12
CA TRP A 233 9.70 -8.10 -13.23
C TRP A 233 9.43 -9.56 -12.87
N SER A 234 8.77 -9.83 -11.74
CA SER A 234 8.43 -11.18 -11.30
C SER A 234 7.58 -11.92 -12.35
N SER A 235 6.57 -11.23 -12.91
CA SER A 235 5.74 -11.76 -14.00
C SER A 235 6.54 -12.05 -15.28
N MET A 236 7.54 -11.22 -15.61
CA MET A 236 8.44 -11.50 -16.74
C MET A 236 9.31 -12.74 -16.50
N GLN A 237 9.80 -12.93 -15.27
CA GLN A 237 10.60 -14.11 -14.92
C GLN A 237 9.78 -15.40 -15.01
N GLU A 238 8.56 -15.42 -14.46
CA GLU A 238 7.68 -16.59 -14.52
C GLU A 238 7.37 -17.04 -15.95
N ARG A 239 7.29 -16.10 -16.90
CA ARG A 239 7.06 -16.41 -18.33
C ARG A 239 8.31 -16.91 -19.05
N ASN A 240 9.49 -16.48 -18.60
CA ASN A 240 10.77 -16.87 -19.20
C ASN A 240 11.35 -18.17 -18.60
N LEU A 241 10.74 -18.70 -17.53
CA LEU A 241 11.03 -20.05 -17.07
C LEU A 241 10.55 -21.05 -18.13
N PRO A 242 11.36 -22.05 -18.51
CA PRO A 242 10.90 -23.11 -19.39
C PRO A 242 9.69 -23.77 -18.73
N ARG A 243 8.53 -23.75 -19.41
CA ARG A 243 7.39 -24.57 -19.00
C ARG A 243 7.88 -26.01 -19.11
N GLY A 244 8.14 -26.64 -17.98
CA GLY A 244 8.56 -28.03 -17.96
C GLY A 244 7.55 -28.86 -18.73
N ASP A 245 8.03 -29.56 -19.76
CA ASP A 245 7.32 -30.65 -20.40
C ASP A 245 7.07 -31.71 -19.32
N TYR A 246 5.94 -31.58 -18.61
CA TYR A 246 5.36 -32.64 -17.81
C TYR A 246 4.26 -33.29 -18.65
N ASP A 247 4.68 -33.92 -19.74
CA ASP A 247 3.91 -34.92 -20.46
C ASP A 247 4.87 -36.07 -20.82
N GLU A 248 5.11 -36.96 -19.85
CA GLU A 248 5.39 -38.39 -20.07
C GLU A 248 4.79 -39.22 -18.91
#